data_AF-A0A821Y4K6-F1
#
_entry.id   AF-A0A821Y4K6-F1
#
_cell.length_a   1.000
_cell.length_b   1.000
_cell.length_c   1.000
_cell.angle_alpha   90.00
_cell.angle_beta   90.00
_cell.angle_gamma   90.00
#
_symmetry.space_group_name_H-M   'P 1'
#
loop_
_entity.id
_entity.type
_entity.pdbx_description
1 polymer ?
#
loop_
_entity_poly.entity_id
_entity_poly.type
_entity_poly.pdbx_seq_one_letter_code
_entity_poly.pdbx_strand_id
1 'polypeptide(L)'
;KMAFQEESPIFVALLARCTADDPKRRPTAIEIEKTLDLYITVFNEIILKKHPSYMNLSTEDKNEIFIAFYQKFHPLATEFIRKKFPSEFLDNSENVPGVKVDKDAGNQIRIECPMQ
;
A
#
# COMPACT_ATOMS: atom_id res chain seq x y z
N LYS A 1 -20.03 -20.26 7.93
CA LYS A 1 -19.31 -20.03 6.65
C LYS A 1 -18.66 -18.66 6.73
N MET A 2 -17.37 -18.59 7.07
CA MET A 2 -16.63 -17.34 6.96
C MET A 2 -16.31 -17.15 5.48
N ALA A 3 -16.88 -16.13 4.87
CA ALA A 3 -16.54 -15.73 3.52
C ALA A 3 -15.22 -14.96 3.61
N PHE A 4 -14.13 -15.58 3.17
CA PHE A 4 -12.89 -14.86 2.93
C PHE A 4 -13.11 -13.94 1.72
N GLN A 5 -13.32 -12.64 1.97
CA GLN A 5 -12.97 -11.61 1.00
C GLN A 5 -11.43 -11.54 0.98
N GLU A 6 -10.79 -12.53 0.36
CA GLU A 6 -9.33 -12.66 0.34
C GLU A 6 -8.73 -11.79 -0.77
N GLU A 7 -8.84 -10.47 -0.61
CA GLU A 7 -8.07 -9.55 -1.41
C GLU A 7 -6.63 -9.52 -0.89
N SER A 8 -5.65 -9.76 -1.76
CA SER A 8 -4.24 -9.67 -1.37
C SER A 8 -3.93 -8.25 -0.92
N PRO A 9 -3.39 -8.07 0.30
CA PRO A 9 -3.13 -6.73 0.82
C PRO A 9 -2.08 -5.95 0.00
N ILE A 10 -1.18 -6.64 -0.72
CA ILE A 10 -0.25 -5.99 -1.66
C ILE A 10 -1.03 -5.36 -2.83
N PHE A 11 -1.99 -6.08 -3.40
CA PHE A 11 -2.77 -5.57 -4.52
C PHE A 11 -3.71 -4.46 -4.07
N VAL A 12 -4.33 -4.55 -2.90
CA VAL A 12 -5.14 -3.47 -2.33
C VAL A 12 -4.31 -2.19 -2.17
N ALA A 13 -3.10 -2.29 -1.60
CA ALA A 13 -2.21 -1.14 -1.42
C ALA A 13 -1.71 -0.56 -2.76
N LEU A 14 -1.40 -1.39 -3.74
CA LEU A 14 -0.99 -0.95 -5.07
C LEU A 14 -2.14 -0.29 -5.84
N LEU A 15 -3.33 -0.89 -5.82
CA LEU A 15 -4.51 -0.34 -6.48
C LEU A 15 -4.83 1.05 -5.92
N ALA A 16 -4.84 1.21 -4.60
CA ALA A 16 -5.06 2.51 -3.95
C ALA A 16 -4.07 3.59 -4.43
N ARG A 17 -2.80 3.23 -4.68
CA ARG A 17 -1.78 4.13 -5.25
C ARG A 17 -2.03 4.42 -6.73
N CYS A 18 -2.38 3.41 -7.52
CA CYS A 18 -2.68 3.54 -8.95
C CYS A 18 -3.94 4.39 -9.22
N THR A 19 -4.90 4.37 -8.31
CA THR A 19 -6.17 5.12 -8.41
C THR A 19 -6.13 6.44 -7.67
N ALA A 20 -4.96 6.95 -7.27
CA ALA A 20 -4.86 8.26 -6.62
C ALA A 20 -5.45 9.37 -7.52
N ASP A 21 -6.21 10.29 -6.91
CA ASP A 21 -6.85 11.38 -7.64
C ASP A 21 -5.84 12.26 -8.37
N ASP A 22 -4.75 12.63 -7.70
CA ASP A 22 -3.62 13.35 -8.30
C ASP A 22 -2.77 12.38 -9.16
N PRO A 23 -2.70 12.57 -10.50
CA PRO A 23 -1.90 11.73 -11.37
C PRO A 23 -0.41 11.74 -11.04
N LYS A 24 0.11 12.81 -10.43
CA LYS A 24 1.54 12.90 -10.04
C LYS A 24 1.89 11.99 -8.88
N ARG A 25 0.90 11.54 -8.12
CA ARG A 25 1.06 10.61 -6.99
C ARG A 25 0.89 9.15 -7.40
N ARG A 26 0.46 8.89 -8.63
CA ARG A 26 0.32 7.53 -9.15
C ARG A 26 1.70 6.96 -9.45
N PRO A 27 1.95 5.69 -9.11
CA PRO A 27 3.19 5.02 -9.45
C PRO A 27 3.30 4.86 -10.96
N THR A 28 4.51 5.02 -11.48
CA THR A 28 4.87 4.62 -12.84
C THR A 28 4.90 3.09 -12.96
N ALA A 29 4.87 2.58 -14.19
CA ALA A 29 5.00 1.13 -14.43
C ALA A 29 6.27 0.54 -13.80
N ILE A 30 7.39 1.29 -13.87
CA ILE A 30 8.68 0.89 -13.29
C ILE A 30 8.61 0.82 -11.75
N GLU A 31 7.86 1.72 -11.12
CA GLU A 31 7.69 1.72 -9.66
C GLU A 31 6.79 0.57 -9.17
N ILE A 32 5.76 0.23 -9.95
CA ILE A 32 4.92 -0.96 -9.70
C ILE A 32 5.77 -2.23 -9.80
N GLU A 33 6.53 -2.39 -10.89
CA GLU A 33 7.43 -3.53 -11.11
C GLU A 33 8.42 -3.69 -9.94
N LYS A 34 9.15 -2.63 -9.59
CA LYS A 34 10.11 -2.65 -8.49
C LYS A 34 9.48 -2.93 -7.14
N THR A 35 8.23 -2.51 -6.93
CA THR A 35 7.48 -2.83 -5.71
C THR A 35 7.21 -4.34 -5.65
N LEU A 36 6.66 -4.92 -6.71
CA LEU A 36 6.36 -6.36 -6.75
C LEU A 36 7.62 -7.22 -6.64
N ASP A 37 8.71 -6.84 -7.33
CA ASP A 37 10.00 -7.53 -7.25
C ASP A 37 10.57 -7.55 -5.84
N LEU A 38 10.41 -6.46 -5.08
CA LEU A 38 10.84 -6.39 -3.68
C LEU A 38 10.11 -7.44 -2.83
N TYR A 39 8.79 -7.55 -2.96
CA TYR A 39 8.02 -8.54 -2.22
C TYR A 39 8.37 -9.97 -2.65
N ILE A 40 8.48 -10.24 -3.95
CA ILE A 40 8.85 -11.56 -4.47
C ILE A 40 10.23 -11.98 -3.96
N THR A 41 11.22 -11.10 -4.07
CA THR A 41 12.60 -11.39 -3.66
C THR A 41 12.67 -11.73 -2.18
N VAL A 42 12.04 -10.91 -1.33
CA VAL A 42 12.11 -11.10 0.12
C VAL A 42 11.25 -12.29 0.56
N PHE A 43 10.10 -12.53 -0.07
CA PHE A 43 9.29 -13.72 0.19
C PHE A 43 10.05 -15.00 -0.15
N ASN A 44 10.73 -15.04 -1.29
CA ASN A 44 11.52 -16.19 -1.70
C ASN A 44 12.67 -16.46 -0.71
N GLU A 45 13.39 -15.42 -0.28
CA GLU A 45 14.52 -15.55 0.64
C GLU A 45 14.11 -15.90 2.08
N ILE A 46 12.97 -15.37 2.56
CA ILE A 46 12.54 -15.56 3.94
C ILE A 46 11.64 -16.78 4.09
N ILE A 47 10.73 -17.01 3.15
CA ILE A 47 9.71 -18.06 3.25
C ILE A 47 10.14 -19.29 2.45
N LEU A 48 10.27 -19.19 1.12
CA LEU A 48 10.49 -20.38 0.29
C LEU A 48 11.83 -21.07 0.59
N LYS A 49 12.89 -20.29 0.80
CA LYS A 49 14.24 -20.82 1.07
C LYS A 49 14.38 -21.43 2.46
N LYS A 50 13.66 -20.90 3.47
CA LYS A 50 13.72 -21.40 4.85
C LYS A 50 12.67 -22.47 5.15
N HIS A 51 11.60 -22.50 4.36
CA HIS A 51 10.46 -23.41 4.51
C HIS A 51 10.16 -24.09 3.17
N PRO A 52 10.98 -25.07 2.73
CA PRO A 52 10.79 -25.75 1.45
C PRO A 52 9.45 -26.51 1.36
N SER A 53 8.83 -26.83 2.49
CA SER A 53 7.49 -27.41 2.55
C SER A 53 6.36 -26.43 2.22
N TYR A 54 6.62 -25.12 2.12
CA TYR A 54 5.60 -24.09 1.85
C TYR A 54 4.74 -24.43 0.63
N MET A 55 5.37 -24.93 -0.44
CA MET A 55 4.66 -25.30 -1.68
C MET A 55 3.64 -26.43 -1.50
N ASN A 56 3.83 -27.27 -0.48
CA ASN A 56 2.99 -28.43 -0.19
C ASN A 56 1.89 -28.15 0.84
N LEU A 57 1.84 -26.94 1.39
CA LEU A 57 0.81 -26.54 2.34
C LEU A 57 -0.55 -26.34 1.65
N SER A 58 -1.62 -26.37 2.45
CA SER A 58 -2.96 -25.99 2.02
C SER A 58 -3.01 -24.52 1.59
N THR A 59 -4.04 -24.14 0.84
CA THR A 59 -4.22 -22.74 0.43
C THR A 59 -4.41 -21.83 1.63
N GLU A 60 -5.19 -22.28 2.61
CA GLU A 60 -5.45 -21.56 3.86
C GLU A 60 -4.14 -21.30 4.64
N ASP A 61 -3.32 -22.33 4.83
CA ASP A 61 -2.02 -22.18 5.52
C ASP A 61 -1.07 -21.25 4.75
N LYS A 62 -1.07 -21.34 3.41
CA LYS A 62 -0.28 -20.44 2.55
C LYS A 62 -0.70 -18.99 2.72
N ASN A 63 -2.01 -18.74 2.82
CA ASN A 63 -2.57 -17.41 3.04
C ASN A 63 -2.20 -16.89 4.42
N GLU A 64 -2.33 -17.68 5.48
CA GLU A 64 -1.93 -17.27 6.84
C GLU A 64 -0.44 -16.88 6.89
N ILE A 65 0.44 -17.70 6.31
CA ILE A 65 1.87 -17.41 6.22
C ILE A 65 2.13 -16.14 5.42
N PHE A 66 1.44 -15.95 4.30
CA PHE A 66 1.59 -14.76 3.47
C PHE A 66 1.14 -13.50 4.20
N ILE A 67 0.01 -13.54 4.90
CA ILE A 67 -0.49 -12.41 5.70
C ILE A 67 0.49 -12.08 6.84
N ALA A 68 1.01 -13.09 7.53
CA ALA A 68 2.01 -12.89 8.58
C ALA A 68 3.32 -12.28 8.03
N PHE A 69 3.77 -12.76 6.87
CA PHE A 69 4.89 -12.18 6.14
C PHE A 69 4.62 -10.72 5.78
N TYR A 70 3.45 -10.43 5.19
CA TYR A 70 3.06 -9.09 4.77
C TYR A 70 3.05 -8.13 5.96
N GLN A 71 2.38 -8.46 7.05
CA GLN A 71 2.31 -7.61 8.25
C GLN A 71 3.68 -7.26 8.80
N LYS A 72 4.63 -8.22 8.76
CA LYS A 72 5.99 -8.02 9.26
C LYS A 72 6.87 -7.23 8.29
N PHE A 73 6.77 -7.48 7.00
CA PHE A 73 7.66 -6.91 5.99
C PHE A 73 7.16 -5.56 5.43
N HIS A 74 5.85 -5.36 5.36
CA HIS A 74 5.22 -4.20 4.74
C HIS A 74 5.74 -2.86 5.28
N PRO A 75 5.93 -2.63 6.59
CA PRO A 75 6.48 -1.36 7.08
C PRO A 75 7.87 -1.04 6.52
N LEU A 76 8.75 -2.05 6.44
CA LEU A 76 10.10 -1.90 5.89
C LEU A 76 10.06 -1.66 4.38
N ALA A 77 9.20 -2.38 3.67
CA ALA A 77 9.00 -2.18 2.24
C ALA A 77 8.49 -0.77 1.95
N THR A 78 7.50 -0.28 2.70
CA THR A 78 6.95 1.07 2.56
C THR A 78 8.00 2.14 2.80
N GLU A 79 8.85 1.99 3.82
CA GLU A 79 9.95 2.93 4.06
C GLU A 79 10.96 2.95 2.90
N PHE A 80 11.33 1.78 2.38
CA PHE A 80 12.23 1.65 1.24
C PHE A 80 11.65 2.28 -0.02
N ILE A 81 10.39 1.98 -0.34
CA ILE A 81 9.67 2.53 -1.50
C ILE A 81 9.60 4.05 -1.36
N ARG A 82 9.25 4.59 -0.17
CA ARG A 82 9.22 6.03 0.07
C ARG A 82 10.57 6.71 -0.18
N LYS A 83 11.67 6.09 0.27
CA LYS A 83 13.02 6.61 0.06
C LYS A 83 13.44 6.57 -1.42
N LYS A 84 13.03 5.53 -2.15
CA LYS A 84 13.44 5.30 -3.55
C LYS A 84 12.55 6.03 -4.56
N PHE A 85 11.29 6.28 -4.20
CA PHE A 85 10.23 6.85 -5.04
C PHE A 85 9.47 7.95 -4.27
N PRO A 86 10.14 9.07 -3.93
CA PRO A 86 9.56 10.11 -3.08
C PRO A 86 8.38 10.84 -3.72
N SER A 87 8.28 10.83 -5.06
CA SER A 87 7.15 11.40 -5.82
C SER A 87 5.80 10.78 -5.46
N GLU A 88 5.77 9.53 -5.02
CA GLU A 88 4.55 8.82 -4.62
C GLU A 88 4.07 9.20 -3.20
N PHE A 89 4.99 9.76 -2.40
CA PHE A 89 4.79 10.13 -1.01
C PHE A 89 5.11 11.60 -0.82
N LEU A 90 4.62 12.45 -1.73
CA LEU A 90 4.56 13.89 -1.52
C LEU A 90 3.78 14.13 -0.22
N ASP A 91 4.51 14.20 0.89
CA ASP A 91 4.03 14.66 2.18
C ASP A 91 3.59 16.10 1.95
N ASN A 92 2.31 16.28 1.67
CA ASN A 92 1.59 17.51 1.91
C ASN A 92 0.19 17.11 2.33
N SER A 93 0.04 16.77 3.61
CA SER A 93 -1.27 16.77 4.28
C SER A 93 -1.94 18.15 4.24
N GLU A 94 -1.29 19.18 3.70
CA GLU A 94 -1.78 20.57 3.63
C GLU A 94 -2.13 21.08 2.21
N ASN A 95 -2.00 20.29 1.13
CA ASN A 95 -2.32 20.78 -0.23
C ASN A 95 -3.30 19.85 -0.98
N VAL A 96 -4.49 19.65 -0.41
CA VAL A 96 -5.66 19.26 -1.22
C VAL A 96 -6.20 20.53 -1.87
N PRO A 97 -6.21 20.67 -3.21
CA PRO A 97 -6.84 21.80 -3.87
C PRO A 97 -8.34 21.79 -3.53
N GLY A 98 -8.78 22.75 -2.71
CA GLY A 98 -10.18 22.90 -2.30
C GLY A 98 -10.45 22.78 -0.80
N VAL A 99 -9.48 22.31 0.02
CA VAL A 99 -9.66 22.26 1.49
C VAL A 99 -8.78 23.32 2.14
N LYS A 100 -9.36 24.49 2.43
CA LYS A 100 -8.75 25.46 3.34
C LYS A 100 -9.14 25.07 4.76
N VAL A 101 -8.17 24.59 5.54
CA VAL A 101 -8.36 24.39 6.98
C VAL A 101 -8.22 25.76 7.64
N ASP A 102 -9.35 26.36 8.00
CA ASP A 102 -9.36 27.58 8.81
C ASP A 102 -8.91 27.23 10.22
N LYS A 103 -7.72 27.70 10.61
CA LYS A 103 -7.09 27.39 11.91
C LYS A 103 -7.73 28.17 13.06
N ASP A 104 -8.62 29.12 12.78
CA ASP A 104 -9.34 29.91 13.77
C ASP A 104 -10.78 29.42 14.02
N ALA A 105 -11.25 28.41 13.26
CA ALA A 105 -12.60 27.86 13.40
C ALA A 105 -12.65 26.83 14.54
N GLY A 106 -13.08 27.25 15.73
CA GLY A 106 -13.37 26.37 16.85
C GLY A 106 -14.31 25.22 16.47
N ASN A 107 -13.77 24.00 16.39
CA ASN A 107 -14.44 22.70 16.32
C ASN A 107 -15.49 22.46 15.22
N GLN A 108 -15.47 23.16 14.08
CA GLN A 108 -16.30 22.77 12.93
C GLN A 108 -15.50 22.81 11.62
N ILE A 109 -15.38 21.64 10.98
CA ILE A 109 -14.89 21.51 9.61
C ILE A 109 -16.04 21.88 8.67
N ARG A 110 -15.93 23.01 7.96
CA ARG A 110 -16.84 23.38 6.88
C ARG A 110 -16.24 22.92 5.55
N ILE A 111 -16.96 22.05 4.84
CA ILE A 111 -16.61 21.63 3.48
C ILE A 111 -17.43 22.50 2.53
N GLU A 112 -16.78 23.39 1.79
CA GLU A 112 -17.41 24.12 0.68
C GLU A 112 -17.04 23.42 -0.64
N CYS A 113 -18.04 22.84 -1.30
CA CYS A 113 -17.90 22.39 -2.68
C CYS A 113 -18.13 23.58 -3.63
N PRO A 114 -17.24 23.82 -4.60
CA PRO A 114 -17.53 24.79 -5.65
C PRO A 114 -18.68 24.27 -6.52
N MET A 115 -19.75 25.05 -6.62
CA MET A 115 -20.78 24.83 -7.64
C MET A 115 -20.15 25.10 -9.01
N GLN A 116 -20.32 24.14 -9.93
CA GLN A 116 -19.97 24.30 -11.35
C GLN A 116 -20.83 25.38 -12.01
#